data_AF-A0A1Y2D514-F1
#
_entry.id   AF-A0A1Y2D514-F1
#
_cell.length_a   1.000
_cell.length_b   1.000
_cell.length_c   1.000
_cell.angle_alpha   90.00
_cell.angle_beta   90.00
_cell.angle_gamma   90.00
#
_symmetry.space_group_name_H-M   'P 1'
#
loop_
_entity.id
_entity.type
_entity.pdbx_description
1 polymer ?
#
loop_
_entity_poly.entity_id
_entity_poly.type
_entity_poly.pdbx_seq_one_letter_code
_entity_poly.pdbx_strand_id
1 'polypeptide(L)'
;MSDSGSSVGAASPAPAQLQQQDSAAPPPPADEQQEPDDALETSFFPSPSPYYTRYTSTNLGLSPTASVQLPNGQEVSRAELEPPNIDWIVEEGNYSVFGDTWPVEEQLPSLGEMGVQELFDPTVDRSTSLLTLLRTLLLTYTQLLSSLLSPPPSLTALPPGAPEPPTDPERLVEHTRLIGVNMHHLVNELRPVQARETLKTMMRSQIDQRRAKTVAIKQKCAELQSTLAGLKADLSLAATGAGAGAGAGAGAGAGAVKEGRATRSEVLTGQEREKLAREKLRALVDGLQ
;
A
#
# COMPACT_ATOMS: atom_id res chain seq x y z
N MET A 1 2.41 52.64 38.66
CA MET A 1 3.50 52.50 37.69
C MET A 1 2.92 51.77 36.50
N SER A 2 2.80 52.53 35.42
CA SER A 2 2.46 52.28 34.01
C SER A 2 2.98 50.93 33.46
N ASP A 3 2.55 50.33 32.35
CA ASP A 3 1.42 50.42 31.41
C ASP A 3 1.65 49.29 30.35
N SER A 4 0.55 48.71 29.83
CA SER A 4 0.28 48.12 28.50
C SER A 4 1.30 47.43 27.55
N GLY A 5 0.78 46.36 26.88
CA GLY A 5 0.97 46.02 25.45
C GLY A 5 2.19 45.16 25.08
N SER A 6 2.33 44.48 23.94
CA SER A 6 1.48 43.91 22.87
C SER A 6 2.45 43.37 21.78
N SER A 7 2.10 42.25 21.12
CA SER A 7 2.34 41.97 19.69
C SER A 7 3.70 41.45 19.12
N VAL A 8 3.55 40.42 18.25
CA VAL A 8 4.11 40.24 16.88
C VAL A 8 5.51 39.62 16.70
N GLY A 9 5.56 38.60 15.82
CA GLY A 9 6.78 37.94 15.34
C GLY A 9 7.38 38.55 14.08
N ALA A 10 8.50 38.00 13.58
CA ALA A 10 9.04 38.23 12.24
C ALA A 10 10.24 37.30 11.96
N ALA A 11 10.54 37.20 10.67
CA ALA A 11 11.41 36.25 9.98
C ALA A 11 12.89 36.68 9.86
N SER A 12 13.63 35.89 9.06
CA SER A 12 14.95 36.13 8.41
C SER A 12 16.22 35.79 9.23
N PRO A 13 17.42 35.57 8.62
CA PRO A 13 17.89 36.17 7.35
C PRO A 13 18.75 35.31 6.37
N ALA A 14 19.02 35.92 5.21
CA ALA A 14 20.03 35.58 4.17
C ALA A 14 21.49 35.80 4.66
N PRO A 15 22.58 35.59 3.88
CA PRO A 15 22.94 36.44 2.71
C PRO A 15 23.88 35.88 1.59
N ALA A 16 24.07 36.71 0.55
CA ALA A 16 25.30 37.01 -0.22
C ALA A 16 25.85 36.10 -1.37
N GLN A 17 25.59 36.56 -2.60
CA GLN A 17 26.49 36.55 -3.78
C GLN A 17 27.69 37.50 -3.54
N LEU A 18 28.89 37.49 -4.17
CA LEU A 18 29.43 37.06 -5.48
C LEU A 18 30.97 37.26 -5.41
N GLN A 19 31.82 36.41 -6.01
CA GLN A 19 32.99 36.85 -6.80
C GLN A 19 33.59 35.67 -7.61
N GLN A 20 33.68 35.83 -8.92
CA GLN A 20 34.34 34.93 -9.88
C GLN A 20 35.86 35.12 -9.88
N GLN A 21 36.63 34.05 -10.13
CA GLN A 21 37.91 34.12 -10.84
C GLN A 21 38.25 32.76 -11.48
N ASP A 22 38.27 32.76 -12.82
CA ASP A 22 38.87 31.74 -13.68
C ASP A 22 40.37 31.60 -13.41
N SER A 23 40.88 30.37 -13.30
CA SER A 23 42.22 30.00 -13.74
C SER A 23 42.29 28.48 -13.96
N ALA A 24 42.84 28.12 -15.11
CA ALA A 24 42.92 26.77 -15.65
C ALA A 24 43.69 25.77 -14.77
N ALA A 25 43.34 24.49 -14.96
CA ALA A 25 43.59 23.30 -14.15
C ALA A 25 45.06 22.90 -13.89
N PRO A 26 45.32 22.16 -12.79
CA PRO A 26 46.25 21.04 -12.77
C PRO A 26 45.50 19.69 -13.01
N PRO A 27 46.17 18.67 -13.55
CA PRO A 27 45.56 17.44 -14.06
C PRO A 27 44.92 16.57 -12.96
N PRO A 28 43.96 15.69 -13.29
CA PRO A 28 43.40 14.76 -12.31
C PRO A 28 44.50 13.80 -11.81
N PRO A 29 44.61 13.53 -10.51
CA PRO A 29 45.45 12.45 -10.03
C PRO A 29 44.92 11.13 -10.60
N ALA A 30 45.82 10.42 -11.28
CA ALA A 30 45.66 9.03 -11.61
C ALA A 30 45.51 8.21 -10.32
N ASP A 31 44.69 7.16 -10.42
CA ASP A 31 44.66 6.00 -9.53
C ASP A 31 44.32 6.26 -8.06
N GLU A 32 43.06 6.60 -7.80
CA GLU A 32 42.40 6.07 -6.60
C GLU A 32 41.93 4.65 -6.92
N GLN A 33 42.85 3.69 -6.77
CA GLN A 33 42.48 2.31 -6.47
C GLN A 33 41.69 2.34 -5.17
N GLN A 34 40.37 2.44 -5.30
CA GLN A 34 39.47 2.16 -4.20
C GLN A 34 39.73 0.71 -3.78
N GLU A 35 40.15 0.54 -2.53
CA GLU A 35 40.14 -0.72 -1.77
C GLU A 35 38.79 -0.80 -1.03
N PRO A 36 37.71 -1.35 -1.62
CA PRO A 36 36.43 -1.55 -0.94
C PRO A 36 36.32 -2.90 -0.21
N ASP A 37 37.33 -3.78 -0.32
CA ASP A 37 37.20 -5.19 0.07
C ASP A 37 37.26 -5.39 1.60
N ASP A 38 38.06 -4.59 2.32
CA ASP A 38 38.24 -4.69 3.78
C ASP A 38 36.94 -4.48 4.57
N ALA A 39 36.06 -3.59 4.10
CA ALA A 39 34.82 -3.26 4.80
C ALA A 39 33.77 -4.38 4.73
N LEU A 40 33.78 -5.17 3.65
CA LEU A 40 32.86 -6.29 3.46
C LEU A 40 33.34 -7.54 4.21
N GLU A 41 34.65 -7.76 4.26
CA GLU A 41 35.26 -8.86 5.03
C GLU A 41 35.15 -8.68 6.55
N THR A 42 35.00 -7.44 7.03
CA THR A 42 34.85 -7.12 8.46
C THR A 42 33.39 -7.27 8.95
N SER A 43 32.44 -7.59 8.08
CA SER A 43 31.02 -7.66 8.45
C SER A 43 30.60 -8.99 9.08
N PHE A 44 29.60 -8.97 9.96
CA PHE A 44 29.03 -10.19 10.59
C PHE A 44 28.14 -11.01 9.63
N PHE A 45 27.84 -10.48 8.45
CA PHE A 45 27.02 -11.15 7.45
C PHE A 45 27.93 -11.75 6.37
N PRO A 46 27.50 -12.82 5.68
CA PRO A 46 28.28 -13.35 4.56
C PRO A 46 28.48 -12.25 3.52
N SER A 47 29.70 -12.15 2.98
CA SER A 47 29.97 -11.24 1.88
C SER A 47 29.06 -11.58 0.70
N PRO A 48 28.63 -10.57 -0.08
CA PRO A 48 27.81 -10.81 -1.26
C PRO A 48 28.56 -11.72 -2.24
N SER A 49 27.80 -12.46 -3.05
CA SER A 49 28.35 -13.36 -4.06
C SER A 49 29.34 -12.63 -4.99
N PRO A 50 30.52 -13.19 -5.31
CA PRO A 50 31.56 -12.52 -6.09
C PRO A 50 31.10 -12.08 -7.50
N TYR A 51 29.96 -12.58 -7.97
CA TYR A 51 29.35 -12.18 -9.24
C TYR A 51 28.86 -10.73 -9.25
N TYR A 52 28.65 -10.08 -8.09
CA TYR A 52 28.09 -8.72 -8.03
C TYR A 52 28.97 -7.68 -8.75
N THR A 53 30.29 -7.86 -8.72
CA THR A 53 31.29 -6.97 -9.36
C THR A 53 31.16 -6.95 -10.88
N ARG A 54 30.54 -7.98 -11.47
CA ARG A 54 30.34 -8.10 -12.92
C ARG A 54 29.18 -7.23 -13.43
N TYR A 55 28.26 -6.82 -12.55
CA TYR A 55 27.08 -6.02 -12.88
C TYR A 55 27.39 -4.52 -12.94
N THR A 56 28.18 -4.10 -13.91
CA THR A 56 28.46 -2.68 -14.18
C THR A 56 27.55 -2.14 -15.28
N SER A 57 27.30 -0.82 -15.28
CA SER A 57 26.51 -0.15 -16.32
C SER A 57 27.12 -0.31 -17.71
N THR A 58 28.45 -0.41 -17.79
CA THR A 58 29.19 -0.67 -19.03
C THR A 58 28.91 -2.08 -19.55
N ASN A 59 28.94 -3.09 -18.69
CA ASN A 59 28.75 -4.49 -19.07
C ASN A 59 27.29 -4.76 -19.48
N LEU A 60 26.34 -4.10 -18.82
CA LEU A 60 24.90 -4.14 -19.14
C LEU A 60 24.52 -3.36 -20.40
N GLY A 61 25.38 -2.48 -20.91
CA GLY A 61 25.17 -1.78 -22.18
C GLY A 61 25.63 -2.53 -23.44
N LEU A 62 26.42 -3.60 -23.29
CA LEU A 62 26.98 -4.35 -24.42
C LEU A 62 25.93 -5.23 -25.14
N SER A 63 26.24 -5.69 -26.36
CA SER A 63 25.36 -6.61 -27.08
C SER A 63 25.31 -7.98 -26.36
N PRO A 64 24.16 -8.71 -26.33
CA PRO A 64 24.01 -10.03 -25.70
C PRO A 64 25.06 -11.08 -26.09
N THR A 65 25.70 -10.94 -27.25
CA THR A 65 26.74 -11.86 -27.75
C THR A 65 28.17 -11.38 -27.45
N ALA A 66 28.33 -10.19 -26.87
CA ALA A 66 29.66 -9.64 -26.58
C ALA A 66 30.25 -10.28 -25.31
N SER A 67 31.55 -10.58 -25.37
CA SER A 67 32.34 -10.94 -24.19
C SER A 67 32.72 -9.68 -23.41
N VAL A 68 32.66 -9.78 -22.08
CA VAL A 68 33.10 -8.76 -21.14
C VAL A 68 34.46 -9.18 -20.60
N GLN A 69 35.45 -8.31 -20.73
CA GLN A 69 36.74 -8.50 -20.06
C GLN A 69 36.66 -7.93 -18.64
N LEU A 70 36.76 -8.79 -17.64
CA LEU A 70 36.91 -8.35 -16.25
C LEU A 70 38.31 -7.77 -16.00
N PRO A 71 38.47 -6.88 -15.01
CA PRO A 71 39.77 -6.37 -14.56
C PRO A 71 40.76 -7.49 -14.20
N ASN A 72 40.25 -8.66 -13.82
CA ASN A 72 41.04 -9.85 -13.44
C ASN A 72 41.49 -10.70 -14.65
N GLY A 73 41.28 -10.23 -15.88
CA GLY A 73 41.68 -10.93 -17.12
C GLY A 73 40.76 -12.10 -17.52
N GLN A 74 39.64 -12.29 -16.83
CA GLN A 74 38.63 -13.29 -17.20
C GLN A 74 37.66 -12.73 -18.24
N GLU A 75 37.46 -13.46 -19.34
CA GLU A 75 36.41 -13.18 -20.30
C GLU A 75 35.12 -13.86 -19.84
N VAL A 76 34.12 -13.05 -19.50
CA VAL A 76 32.80 -13.50 -19.07
C VAL A 76 31.81 -13.19 -20.18
N SER A 77 31.01 -14.19 -20.58
CA SER A 77 29.94 -13.94 -21.53
C SER A 77 28.84 -13.11 -20.87
N ARG A 78 28.27 -12.14 -21.60
CA ARG A 78 27.10 -11.40 -21.12
C ARG A 78 25.91 -12.31 -20.77
N ALA A 79 25.84 -13.50 -21.36
CA ALA A 79 24.84 -14.51 -20.99
C ALA A 79 24.92 -14.93 -19.50
N GLU A 80 26.07 -14.80 -18.84
CA GLU A 80 26.21 -15.05 -17.40
C GLU A 80 25.67 -13.91 -16.52
N LEU A 81 25.43 -12.73 -17.10
CA LEU A 81 24.81 -11.57 -16.44
C LEU A 81 23.29 -11.54 -16.61
N GLU A 82 22.75 -12.46 -17.40
CA GLU A 82 21.31 -12.63 -17.51
C GLU A 82 20.78 -13.35 -16.26
N PRO A 83 19.52 -13.10 -15.88
CA PRO A 83 18.89 -13.85 -14.82
C PRO A 83 18.99 -15.36 -15.10
N PRO A 84 19.18 -16.18 -14.06
CA PRO A 84 19.23 -17.63 -14.22
C PRO A 84 17.94 -18.14 -14.85
N ASN A 85 18.04 -19.23 -15.63
CA ASN A 85 16.89 -19.80 -16.28
C ASN A 85 15.92 -20.39 -15.24
N ILE A 86 14.72 -19.79 -15.14
CA ILE A 86 13.68 -20.17 -14.19
C ILE A 86 12.98 -21.46 -14.64
N ASP A 87 13.04 -21.79 -15.93
CA ASP A 87 12.34 -22.95 -16.50
C ASP A 87 12.83 -24.27 -15.90
N TRP A 88 14.13 -24.37 -15.58
CA TRP A 88 14.69 -25.55 -14.92
C TRP A 88 14.09 -25.81 -13.54
N ILE A 89 13.78 -24.74 -12.79
CA ILE A 89 13.15 -24.87 -11.47
C ILE A 89 11.71 -25.35 -11.62
N VAL A 90 11.00 -24.87 -12.64
CA VAL A 90 9.64 -25.29 -12.94
C VAL A 90 9.61 -26.74 -13.44
N GLU A 91 10.58 -27.17 -14.23
CA GLU A 91 10.73 -28.55 -14.73
C GLU A 91 11.07 -29.54 -13.61
N GLU A 92 11.96 -29.18 -12.68
CA GLU A 92 12.29 -29.99 -11.52
C GLU A 92 11.16 -30.01 -10.48
N GLY A 93 10.25 -29.02 -10.51
CA GLY A 93 9.07 -28.93 -9.67
C GLY A 93 9.35 -28.56 -8.21
N ASN A 94 10.62 -28.49 -7.82
CA ASN A 94 11.08 -28.25 -6.46
C ASN A 94 12.29 -27.30 -6.45
N TYR A 95 12.51 -26.54 -5.38
CA TYR A 95 13.71 -25.72 -5.18
C TYR A 95 14.21 -25.87 -3.74
N SER A 96 15.53 -25.89 -3.54
CA SER A 96 16.10 -25.98 -2.19
C SER A 96 16.46 -24.61 -1.62
N VAL A 97 16.08 -24.38 -0.36
CA VAL A 97 16.41 -23.19 0.41
C VAL A 97 16.92 -23.63 1.78
N PHE A 98 18.15 -23.25 2.12
CA PHE A 98 18.78 -23.53 3.42
C PHE A 98 18.78 -25.01 3.85
N GLY A 99 18.86 -25.94 2.89
CA GLY A 99 18.86 -27.38 3.15
C GLY A 99 17.48 -28.04 3.13
N ASP A 100 16.41 -27.24 3.08
CA ASP A 100 15.04 -27.72 2.89
C ASP A 100 14.67 -27.71 1.41
N THR A 101 13.86 -28.68 0.97
CA THR A 101 13.34 -28.74 -0.39
C THR A 101 11.88 -28.29 -0.39
N TRP A 102 11.57 -27.28 -1.19
CA TRP A 102 10.27 -26.65 -1.30
C TRP A 102 9.66 -26.95 -2.68
N PRO A 103 8.38 -27.35 -2.76
CA PRO A 103 7.71 -27.53 -4.04
C PRO A 103 7.40 -26.17 -4.69
N VAL A 104 7.48 -26.10 -6.01
CA VAL A 104 7.13 -24.91 -6.81
C VAL A 104 5.63 -24.68 -6.80
N GLU A 105 4.84 -25.75 -6.92
CA GLU A 105 3.40 -25.71 -6.68
C GLU A 105 3.12 -26.08 -5.23
N GLU A 106 2.72 -25.08 -4.42
CA GLU A 106 2.33 -25.31 -3.03
C GLU A 106 0.98 -26.05 -2.98
N GLN A 107 1.04 -27.37 -2.96
CA GLN A 107 -0.11 -28.24 -2.71
C GLN A 107 -0.13 -28.62 -1.23
N LEU A 108 -1.28 -28.45 -0.58
CA LEU A 108 -1.44 -28.84 0.81
C LEU A 108 -1.43 -30.39 0.88
N PRO A 109 -0.45 -31.02 1.56
CA PRO A 109 -0.42 -32.48 1.67
C PRO A 109 -1.66 -32.96 2.41
N SER A 110 -2.20 -34.11 2.00
CA SER A 110 -3.35 -34.69 2.67
C SER A 110 -2.98 -35.13 4.10
N LEU A 111 -3.97 -35.13 5.00
CA LEU A 111 -3.76 -35.61 6.38
C LEU A 111 -3.27 -37.06 6.41
N GLY A 112 -3.79 -37.91 5.52
CA GLY A 112 -3.31 -39.28 5.33
C GLY A 112 -1.84 -39.38 4.93
N GLU A 113 -1.36 -38.54 4.02
CA GLU A 113 0.07 -38.50 3.61
C GLU A 113 0.98 -38.00 4.73
N MET A 114 0.47 -37.14 5.61
CA MET A 114 1.18 -36.71 6.82
C MET A 114 1.17 -37.75 7.95
N GLY A 115 0.50 -38.91 7.75
CA GLY A 115 0.36 -39.94 8.77
C GLY A 115 -0.57 -39.55 9.92
N VAL A 116 -1.45 -38.57 9.72
CA VAL A 116 -2.37 -38.04 10.73
C VAL A 116 -3.77 -38.61 10.50
N GLN A 117 -4.43 -39.04 11.58
CA GLN A 117 -5.81 -39.50 11.50
C GLN A 117 -6.76 -38.34 11.16
N GLU A 118 -7.51 -38.50 10.08
CA GLU A 118 -8.59 -37.60 9.69
C GLU A 118 -9.78 -37.75 10.64
N LEU A 119 -10.17 -36.64 11.28
CA LEU A 119 -11.27 -36.60 12.25
C LEU A 119 -12.58 -36.02 11.66
N PHE A 120 -12.60 -35.70 10.36
CA PHE A 120 -13.75 -35.12 9.69
C PHE A 120 -14.13 -35.91 8.43
N ASP A 121 -15.38 -35.76 8.00
CA ASP A 121 -15.89 -36.35 6.77
C ASP A 121 -15.61 -35.41 5.59
N PRO A 122 -14.92 -35.86 4.51
CA PRO A 122 -14.61 -35.03 3.35
C PRO A 122 -15.84 -34.65 2.52
N THR A 123 -17.00 -35.31 2.72
CA THR A 123 -18.24 -35.02 1.99
C THR A 123 -19.01 -33.83 2.56
N VAL A 124 -18.72 -33.44 3.80
CA VAL A 124 -19.41 -32.37 4.52
C VAL A 124 -18.73 -31.03 4.26
N ASP A 125 -19.51 -29.94 4.29
CA ASP A 125 -18.94 -28.60 4.20
C ASP A 125 -17.88 -28.36 5.30
N ARG A 126 -16.72 -27.85 4.89
CA ARG A 126 -15.54 -27.62 5.73
C ARG A 126 -15.85 -26.75 6.94
N SER A 127 -16.76 -25.79 6.78
CA SER A 127 -17.20 -24.91 7.88
C SER A 127 -17.91 -25.69 9.00
N THR A 128 -18.73 -26.68 8.62
CA THR A 128 -19.48 -27.52 9.55
C THR A 128 -18.55 -28.53 10.23
N SER A 129 -17.59 -29.08 9.48
CA SER A 129 -16.53 -29.93 10.02
C SER A 129 -15.67 -29.19 11.04
N LEU A 130 -15.27 -27.95 10.75
CA LEU A 130 -14.50 -27.11 11.68
C LEU A 130 -15.28 -26.79 12.97
N LEU A 131 -16.57 -26.47 12.86
CA LEU A 131 -17.44 -26.27 14.04
C LEU A 131 -17.60 -27.55 14.87
N THR A 132 -17.65 -28.71 14.22
CA THR A 132 -17.73 -30.00 14.91
C THR A 132 -16.44 -30.29 15.66
N LEU A 133 -15.28 -30.08 15.02
CA LEU A 133 -13.98 -30.21 15.66
C LEU A 133 -13.78 -29.23 16.83
N LEU A 134 -14.31 -28.01 16.71
CA LEU A 134 -14.29 -27.03 17.81
C LEU A 134 -15.12 -27.53 19.00
N ARG A 135 -16.31 -28.10 18.75
CA ARG A 135 -17.13 -28.70 19.82
C ARG A 135 -16.44 -29.88 20.48
N THR A 136 -15.79 -30.75 19.69
CA THR A 136 -15.02 -31.87 20.25
C THR A 136 -13.83 -31.36 21.06
N LEU A 137 -13.12 -30.34 20.60
CA LEU A 137 -12.01 -29.71 21.34
C LEU A 137 -12.46 -29.16 22.70
N LEU A 138 -13.61 -28.47 22.75
CA LEU A 138 -14.17 -27.96 24.00
C LEU A 138 -14.58 -29.08 24.95
N LEU A 139 -15.17 -30.16 24.43
CA LEU A 139 -15.54 -31.32 25.22
C LEU A 139 -14.29 -32.03 25.79
N THR A 140 -13.26 -32.23 24.98
CA THR A 140 -12.03 -32.91 25.41
C THR A 140 -11.26 -32.06 26.42
N TYR A 141 -11.26 -30.74 26.26
CA TYR A 141 -10.70 -29.82 27.24
C TYR A 141 -11.42 -29.86 28.60
N THR A 142 -12.76 -29.89 28.60
CA THR A 142 -13.53 -30.01 29.85
C THR A 142 -13.37 -31.37 30.51
N GLN A 143 -13.22 -32.45 29.74
CA GLN A 143 -12.86 -33.78 30.23
C GLN A 143 -11.45 -33.79 30.84
N LEU A 144 -10.48 -33.13 30.20
CA LEU A 144 -9.12 -33.00 30.72
C LEU A 144 -9.10 -32.26 32.05
N LEU A 145 -9.81 -31.12 32.15
CA LEU A 145 -9.95 -30.39 33.41
C LEU A 145 -10.62 -31.24 34.49
N SER A 146 -11.64 -32.02 34.13
CA SER A 146 -12.33 -32.91 35.07
C SER A 146 -11.43 -34.04 35.55
N SER A 147 -10.58 -34.59 34.68
CA SER A 147 -9.58 -35.61 35.01
C SER A 147 -8.48 -35.04 35.93
N LEU A 148 -7.98 -33.83 35.66
CA LEU A 148 -6.98 -33.16 36.50
C LEU A 148 -7.52 -32.72 37.86
N LEU A 149 -8.80 -32.37 37.95
CA LEU A 149 -9.46 -32.00 39.20
C LEU A 149 -9.92 -33.24 40.00
N SER A 150 -9.91 -34.42 39.37
CA SER A 150 -10.24 -35.67 40.06
C SER A 150 -9.16 -36.03 41.08
N PRO A 151 -9.52 -36.54 42.26
CA PRO A 151 -8.54 -36.94 43.26
C PRO A 151 -7.63 -38.03 42.69
N PRO A 152 -6.31 -37.98 42.95
CA PRO A 152 -5.37 -38.94 42.40
C PRO A 152 -5.77 -40.37 42.82
N PRO A 153 -5.61 -41.36 41.93
CA PRO A 153 -6.03 -42.74 42.19
C PRO A 153 -5.34 -43.37 43.41
N SER A 154 -4.21 -42.82 43.84
CA SER A 154 -3.49 -43.20 45.07
C SER A 154 -4.23 -42.85 46.37
N LEU A 155 -5.17 -41.90 46.35
CA LEU A 155 -5.96 -41.49 47.52
C LEU A 155 -7.38 -42.09 47.53
N THR A 156 -7.82 -42.67 46.40
CA THR A 156 -9.16 -43.25 46.25
C THR A 156 -9.00 -44.74 45.97
N ALA A 157 -8.75 -45.53 47.02
CA ALA A 157 -8.78 -46.98 46.92
C ALA A 157 -10.18 -47.43 46.46
N LEU A 158 -10.32 -47.66 45.16
CA LEU A 158 -11.60 -48.00 44.55
C LEU A 158 -12.03 -49.40 45.02
N PRO A 159 -13.29 -49.62 45.45
CA PRO A 159 -13.79 -50.96 45.73
C PRO A 159 -13.76 -51.83 44.46
N PRO A 160 -13.60 -53.16 44.58
CA PRO A 160 -13.53 -54.06 43.43
C PRO A 160 -14.87 -54.02 42.67
N GLY A 161 -14.84 -53.50 41.44
CA GLY A 161 -16.01 -53.40 40.54
C GLY A 161 -16.50 -51.99 40.25
N ALA A 162 -15.87 -50.94 40.79
CA ALA A 162 -16.15 -49.57 40.36
C ALA A 162 -15.50 -49.29 38.98
N PRO A 163 -16.18 -48.56 38.07
CA PRO A 163 -15.63 -48.22 36.77
C PRO A 163 -14.33 -47.44 36.96
N GLU A 164 -13.27 -47.88 36.28
CA GLU A 164 -11.94 -47.27 36.30
C GLU A 164 -12.05 -45.74 36.08
N PRO A 165 -11.33 -44.90 36.85
CA PRO A 165 -11.40 -43.45 36.70
C PRO A 165 -11.05 -43.00 35.27
N PRO A 166 -11.58 -41.83 34.86
CA PRO A 166 -11.86 -41.52 33.47
C PRO A 166 -10.58 -41.18 32.72
N THR A 167 -10.36 -41.84 31.58
CA THR A 167 -9.44 -41.48 30.49
C THR A 167 -8.14 -40.80 30.92
N ASP A 168 -7.04 -41.56 30.81
CA ASP A 168 -5.68 -41.08 30.98
C ASP A 168 -5.50 -39.64 30.44
N PRO A 169 -5.12 -38.65 31.29
CA PRO A 169 -4.96 -37.26 30.86
C PRO A 169 -3.97 -37.13 29.70
N GLU A 170 -2.98 -38.01 29.59
CA GLU A 170 -2.03 -38.04 28.47
C GLU A 170 -2.75 -38.30 27.14
N ARG A 171 -3.72 -39.22 27.13
CA ARG A 171 -4.53 -39.53 25.95
C ARG A 171 -5.43 -38.36 25.54
N LEU A 172 -5.98 -37.62 26.51
CA LEU A 172 -6.79 -36.42 26.24
C LEU A 172 -5.94 -35.28 25.64
N VAL A 173 -4.69 -35.15 26.08
CA VAL A 173 -3.73 -34.19 25.51
C VAL A 173 -3.36 -34.58 24.07
N GLU A 174 -3.04 -35.85 23.81
CA GLU A 174 -2.72 -36.29 22.44
C GLU A 174 -3.94 -36.14 21.51
N HIS A 175 -5.14 -36.45 22.00
CA HIS A 175 -6.36 -36.24 21.22
C HIS A 175 -6.61 -34.75 20.94
N THR A 176 -6.33 -33.88 21.90
CA THR A 176 -6.38 -32.41 21.71
C THR A 176 -5.38 -31.94 20.66
N ARG A 177 -4.15 -32.48 20.67
CA ARG A 177 -3.13 -32.22 19.64
C ARG A 177 -3.63 -32.65 18.25
N LEU A 178 -4.20 -33.85 18.14
CA LEU A 178 -4.75 -34.39 16.90
C LEU A 178 -5.89 -33.51 16.34
N ILE A 179 -6.82 -33.06 17.20
CA ILE A 179 -7.89 -32.12 16.80
C ILE A 179 -7.27 -30.82 16.30
N GLY A 180 -6.26 -30.29 16.99
CA GLY A 180 -5.53 -29.10 16.58
C GLY A 180 -4.95 -29.21 15.18
N VAL A 181 -4.25 -30.31 14.86
CA VAL A 181 -3.68 -30.54 13.52
C VAL A 181 -4.77 -30.62 12.45
N ASN A 182 -5.87 -31.35 12.71
CA ASN A 182 -7.00 -31.45 11.80
C ASN A 182 -7.67 -30.09 11.53
N MET A 183 -7.84 -29.27 12.58
CA MET A 183 -8.41 -27.92 12.42
C MET A 183 -7.48 -27.01 11.60
N HIS A 184 -6.17 -27.07 11.81
CA HIS A 184 -5.21 -26.30 11.01
C HIS A 184 -5.27 -26.69 9.53
N HIS A 185 -5.36 -27.99 9.24
CA HIS A 185 -5.50 -28.46 7.87
C HIS A 185 -6.79 -27.93 7.21
N LEU A 186 -7.94 -28.04 7.86
CA LEU A 186 -9.21 -27.50 7.34
C LEU A 186 -9.16 -25.97 7.12
N VAL A 187 -8.50 -25.23 8.00
CA VAL A 187 -8.31 -23.77 7.82
C VAL A 187 -7.43 -23.50 6.60
N ASN A 188 -6.37 -24.28 6.41
CA ASN A 188 -5.48 -24.13 5.26
C ASN A 188 -6.22 -24.41 3.94
N GLU A 189 -7.10 -25.41 3.89
CA GLU A 189 -7.95 -25.67 2.73
C GLU A 189 -8.92 -24.51 2.40
N LEU A 190 -9.31 -23.71 3.39
CA LEU A 190 -10.20 -22.56 3.20
C LEU A 190 -9.48 -21.29 2.71
N ARG A 191 -8.13 -21.22 2.79
CA ARG A 191 -7.36 -20.03 2.38
C ARG A 191 -7.58 -19.62 0.92
N PRO A 192 -7.61 -20.54 -0.07
CA PRO A 192 -7.85 -20.16 -1.46
C PRO A 192 -9.26 -19.56 -1.67
N VAL A 193 -10.27 -20.07 -0.96
CA VAL A 193 -11.63 -19.53 -1.00
C VAL A 193 -11.67 -18.13 -0.40
N GLN A 194 -11.02 -17.92 0.75
CA GLN A 194 -10.89 -16.62 1.38
C GLN A 194 -10.16 -15.60 0.48
N ALA A 195 -9.08 -16.00 -0.18
CA ALA A 195 -8.34 -15.14 -1.10
C ALA A 195 -9.21 -14.67 -2.27
N ARG A 196 -10.03 -15.56 -2.83
CA ARG A 196 -10.98 -15.23 -3.91
C ARG A 196 -12.06 -14.24 -3.47
N GLU A 197 -12.68 -14.45 -2.30
CA GLU A 197 -13.68 -13.50 -1.80
C GLU A 197 -13.08 -12.16 -1.38
N THR A 198 -11.84 -12.17 -0.87
CA THR A 198 -11.09 -10.93 -0.57
C THR A 198 -10.81 -10.14 -1.85
N LEU A 199 -10.33 -10.81 -2.90
CA LEU A 199 -10.08 -10.19 -4.20
C LEU A 199 -11.36 -9.60 -4.80
N LYS A 200 -12.47 -10.34 -4.77
CA LYS A 200 -13.78 -9.89 -5.25
C LYS A 200 -14.26 -8.66 -4.49
N THR A 201 -14.03 -8.61 -3.18
CA THR A 201 -14.35 -7.44 -2.34
C THR A 201 -13.49 -6.23 -2.72
N MET A 202 -12.18 -6.44 -2.93
CA MET A 202 -11.26 -5.40 -3.39
C MET A 202 -11.69 -4.83 -4.76
N MET A 203 -12.04 -5.70 -5.72
CA MET A 203 -12.49 -5.28 -7.04
C MET A 203 -13.81 -4.49 -6.99
N ARG A 204 -14.76 -4.90 -6.16
CA ARG A 204 -16.00 -4.14 -5.92
C ARG A 204 -15.69 -2.75 -5.39
N SER A 205 -14.82 -2.65 -4.38
CA SER A 205 -14.38 -1.36 -3.83
C SER A 205 -13.74 -0.47 -4.90
N GLN A 206 -12.91 -1.02 -5.78
CA GLN A 206 -12.32 -0.26 -6.89
C GLN A 206 -13.36 0.25 -7.89
N ILE A 207 -14.37 -0.56 -8.21
CA ILE A 207 -15.48 -0.13 -9.08
C ILE A 207 -16.25 1.02 -8.44
N ASP A 208 -16.56 0.92 -7.16
CA ASP A 208 -17.31 1.96 -6.45
C ASP A 208 -16.50 3.26 -6.34
N GLN A 209 -15.19 3.17 -6.07
CA GLN A 209 -14.30 4.33 -6.10
C GLN A 209 -14.25 4.98 -7.49
N ARG A 210 -14.14 4.20 -8.58
CA ARG A 210 -14.13 4.74 -9.95
C ARG A 210 -15.47 5.39 -10.32
N ARG A 211 -16.59 4.82 -9.88
CA ARG A 211 -17.93 5.41 -10.07
C ARG A 211 -18.07 6.72 -9.31
N ALA A 212 -17.66 6.77 -8.04
CA ALA A 212 -17.69 7.98 -7.23
C ALA A 212 -16.83 9.09 -7.86
N LYS A 213 -15.61 8.77 -8.30
CA LYS A 213 -14.74 9.72 -9.03
C LYS A 213 -15.41 10.23 -10.31
N THR A 214 -16.05 9.35 -11.09
CA THR A 214 -16.76 9.74 -12.32
C THR A 214 -17.93 10.67 -12.02
N VAL A 215 -18.70 10.41 -10.96
CA VAL A 215 -19.80 11.29 -10.53
C VAL A 215 -19.26 12.65 -10.10
N ALA A 216 -18.19 12.69 -9.32
CA ALA A 216 -17.54 13.93 -8.89
C ALA A 216 -17.03 14.75 -10.08
N ILE A 217 -16.37 14.12 -11.06
CA ILE A 217 -15.92 14.79 -12.29
C ILE A 217 -17.11 15.35 -13.07
N LYS A 218 -18.19 14.58 -13.24
CA LYS A 218 -19.39 15.06 -13.94
C LYS A 218 -20.04 16.26 -13.24
N GLN A 219 -20.10 16.26 -11.92
CA GLN A 219 -20.59 17.39 -11.13
C GLN A 219 -19.71 18.63 -11.35
N LYS A 220 -18.38 18.47 -11.26
CA LYS A 220 -17.44 19.57 -11.52
C LYS A 220 -17.51 20.10 -12.94
N CYS A 221 -17.65 19.24 -13.95
CA CYS A 221 -17.86 19.68 -15.33
C CYS A 221 -19.17 20.46 -15.49
N ALA A 222 -20.25 20.06 -14.83
CA ALA A 222 -21.52 20.79 -14.86
C ALA A 222 -21.41 22.16 -14.17
N GLU A 223 -20.71 22.23 -13.03
CA GLU A 223 -20.39 23.50 -12.36
C GLU A 223 -19.59 24.43 -13.29
N LEU A 224 -18.54 23.92 -13.94
CA LEU A 224 -17.71 24.68 -14.89
C LEU A 224 -18.49 25.14 -16.12
N GLN A 225 -19.37 24.30 -16.67
CA GLN A 225 -20.22 24.68 -17.79
C GLN A 225 -21.19 25.80 -17.40
N SER A 226 -21.76 25.75 -16.19
CA SER A 226 -22.64 26.80 -15.68
C SER A 226 -21.91 28.12 -15.46
N THR A 227 -20.69 28.09 -14.91
CA THR A 227 -19.90 29.30 -14.70
C THR A 227 -19.44 29.92 -16.02
N LEU A 228 -19.00 29.10 -16.98
CA LEU A 228 -18.66 29.56 -18.33
C LEU A 228 -19.86 30.14 -19.06
N ALA A 229 -21.04 29.54 -18.94
CA ALA A 229 -22.28 30.07 -19.51
C ALA A 229 -22.63 31.44 -18.90
N GLY A 230 -22.49 31.60 -17.57
CA GLY A 230 -22.68 32.87 -16.88
C GLY A 230 -21.70 33.95 -17.35
N LEU A 231 -20.40 33.64 -17.41
CA LEU A 231 -19.38 34.57 -17.90
C LEU A 231 -19.60 34.97 -19.36
N LYS A 232 -20.04 34.03 -20.21
CA LYS A 232 -20.38 34.31 -21.61
C LYS A 232 -21.58 35.26 -21.70
N ALA A 233 -22.61 35.06 -20.86
CA ALA A 233 -23.75 35.95 -20.79
C ALA A 233 -23.33 37.36 -20.35
N ASP A 234 -22.51 37.48 -19.29
CA ASP A 234 -21.98 38.74 -18.80
C ASP A 234 -21.15 39.49 -19.87
N LEU A 235 -20.30 38.77 -20.60
CA LEU A 235 -19.50 39.33 -21.70
C LEU A 235 -20.38 39.81 -22.86
N SER A 236 -21.42 39.05 -23.23
CA SER A 236 -22.36 39.45 -24.28
C SER A 236 -23.15 40.71 -23.90
N LEU A 237 -23.55 40.82 -22.62
CA LEU A 237 -24.22 42.00 -22.10
C LEU A 237 -23.28 43.22 -22.12
N ALA A 238 -22.02 43.05 -21.70
CA ALA A 238 -21.01 44.10 -21.75
C ALA A 238 -20.69 44.56 -23.18
N ALA A 239 -20.64 43.64 -24.15
CA ALA A 239 -20.43 43.98 -25.56
C ALA A 239 -21.62 44.76 -26.16
N THR A 240 -22.85 44.41 -25.78
CA THR A 240 -24.04 45.15 -26.23
C THR A 240 -24.22 46.51 -25.53
N GLY A 241 -23.73 46.65 -24.29
CA GLY A 241 -23.77 47.90 -23.52
C GLY A 241 -22.78 48.96 -23.99
N ALA A 242 -21.70 48.59 -24.70
CA ALA A 242 -20.74 49.54 -25.24
C ALA A 242 -21.25 50.31 -26.48
N GLY A 243 -22.39 49.92 -27.05
CA GLY A 243 -22.99 50.56 -28.24
C GLY A 243 -24.16 51.51 -27.98
N ALA A 244 -24.66 51.61 -26.74
CA ALA A 244 -25.89 52.36 -26.42
C ALA A 244 -25.64 53.36 -25.28
N GLY A 245 -25.08 54.51 -25.62
CA GLY A 245 -24.72 55.55 -24.65
C GLY A 245 -24.79 56.98 -25.18
N ALA A 246 -25.83 57.32 -25.94
CA ALA A 246 -26.25 58.70 -26.18
C ALA A 246 -27.75 58.76 -26.47
N GLY A 247 -28.57 59.12 -25.47
CA GLY A 247 -30.01 59.31 -25.65
C GLY A 247 -30.78 59.37 -24.32
N ALA A 248 -31.31 60.55 -24.02
CA ALA A 248 -31.96 60.97 -22.78
C ALA A 248 -33.31 60.29 -22.44
N GLY A 249 -33.77 60.47 -21.19
CA GLY A 249 -35.21 60.43 -20.87
C GLY A 249 -35.54 60.21 -19.39
N ALA A 250 -35.87 61.29 -18.68
CA ALA A 250 -36.32 61.33 -17.29
C ALA A 250 -37.79 60.87 -17.10
N GLY A 251 -38.13 60.37 -15.91
CA GLY A 251 -39.51 60.14 -15.46
C GLY A 251 -39.62 59.62 -14.04
N ALA A 252 -40.30 60.37 -13.17
CA ALA A 252 -40.38 60.22 -11.71
C ALA A 252 -41.43 59.20 -11.21
N GLY A 253 -41.26 58.71 -9.97
CA GLY A 253 -42.29 58.00 -9.20
C GLY A 253 -41.82 57.53 -7.83
N ALA A 254 -42.46 58.04 -6.76
CA ALA A 254 -42.09 57.93 -5.35
C ALA A 254 -42.51 56.61 -4.65
N GLY A 255 -41.80 56.22 -3.58
CA GLY A 255 -42.32 55.26 -2.59
C GLY A 255 -41.29 54.60 -1.64
N ALA A 256 -41.26 55.07 -0.39
CA ALA A 256 -41.02 54.35 0.87
C ALA A 256 -39.65 53.66 1.20
N VAL A 257 -38.95 54.33 2.12
CA VAL A 257 -37.96 53.95 3.15
C VAL A 257 -37.82 52.46 3.54
N LYS A 258 -36.56 51.96 3.55
CA LYS A 258 -35.92 51.24 4.68
C LYS A 258 -34.39 51.20 4.52
N GLU A 259 -33.69 51.65 5.56
CA GLU A 259 -32.23 51.72 5.68
C GLU A 259 -31.55 50.33 5.67
N GLY A 260 -30.37 50.26 5.06
CA GLY A 260 -29.51 49.08 5.10
C GLY A 260 -28.26 49.21 4.23
N ARG A 261 -27.25 49.92 4.75
CA ARG A 261 -25.81 49.81 4.43
C ARG A 261 -25.41 49.90 2.94
N ALA A 262 -25.10 51.12 2.51
CA ALA A 262 -24.39 51.41 1.28
C ALA A 262 -22.99 50.75 1.26
N THR A 263 -22.79 49.75 0.40
CA THR A 263 -21.49 49.50 -0.22
C THR A 263 -21.55 50.10 -1.62
N ARG A 264 -20.84 51.22 -1.76
CA ARG A 264 -20.54 51.97 -2.97
C ARG A 264 -20.37 51.05 -4.18
N SER A 265 -21.34 51.06 -5.09
CA SER A 265 -21.21 50.44 -6.41
C SER A 265 -20.24 51.27 -7.24
N GLU A 266 -18.95 50.95 -7.18
CA GLU A 266 -17.98 51.46 -8.14
C GLU A 266 -18.28 50.85 -9.51
N VAL A 267 -18.64 51.70 -10.47
CA VAL A 267 -18.84 51.32 -11.86
C VAL A 267 -17.47 50.98 -12.43
N LEU A 268 -17.03 49.74 -12.21
CA LEU A 268 -15.78 49.20 -12.75
C LEU A 268 -15.83 49.30 -14.27
N THR A 269 -14.80 49.92 -14.82
CA THR A 269 -14.61 50.07 -16.27
C THR A 269 -14.46 48.69 -16.92
N GLY A 270 -14.77 48.57 -18.22
CA GLY A 270 -14.73 47.29 -18.93
C GLY A 270 -13.40 46.54 -18.78
N GLN A 271 -12.28 47.27 -18.68
CA GLN A 271 -10.95 46.70 -18.48
C GLN A 271 -10.72 46.11 -17.08
N GLU A 272 -11.31 46.70 -16.04
CA GLU A 272 -11.18 46.20 -14.66
C GLU A 272 -12.00 44.93 -14.46
N ARG A 273 -13.17 44.83 -15.13
CA ARG A 273 -13.97 43.61 -15.17
C ARG A 273 -13.25 42.48 -15.89
N GLU A 274 -12.55 42.78 -16.99
CA GLU A 274 -11.76 41.81 -17.73
C GLU A 274 -10.56 41.30 -16.92
N LYS A 275 -9.88 42.18 -16.18
CA LYS A 275 -8.80 41.80 -15.25
C LYS A 275 -9.31 40.89 -14.12
N LEU A 276 -10.43 41.24 -13.50
CA LEU A 276 -11.05 40.44 -12.44
C LEU A 276 -11.51 39.07 -12.95
N ALA A 277 -12.05 39.01 -14.18
CA ALA A 277 -12.41 37.75 -14.82
C ALA A 277 -11.19 36.86 -15.07
N ARG A 278 -10.08 37.44 -15.54
CA ARG A 278 -8.80 36.72 -15.73
C ARG A 278 -8.20 36.22 -14.42
N GLU A 279 -8.23 37.01 -13.35
CA GLU A 279 -7.75 36.58 -12.03
C GLU A 279 -8.59 35.43 -11.47
N LYS A 280 -9.91 35.47 -11.59
CA LYS A 280 -10.80 34.36 -11.20
C LYS A 280 -10.53 33.09 -12.01
N LEU A 281 -10.25 33.24 -13.30
CA LEU A 281 -9.91 32.11 -14.17
C LEU A 281 -8.56 31.50 -13.77
N ARG A 282 -7.58 32.32 -13.41
CA ARG A 282 -6.27 31.88 -12.92
C ARG A 282 -6.37 31.15 -11.59
N ALA A 283 -7.15 31.69 -10.65
CA ALA A 283 -7.39 31.04 -9.35
C ALA A 283 -8.10 29.68 -9.48
N LEU A 284 -8.99 29.52 -10.47
CA LEU A 284 -9.62 28.23 -10.77
C LEU A 284 -8.65 27.23 -11.41
N VAL A 285 -7.67 27.71 -12.18
CA VAL A 285 -6.62 26.86 -12.78
C VAL A 285 -5.60 26.42 -11.74
N ASP A 286 -5.23 27.31 -10.82
CA ASP A 286 -4.29 26.97 -9.73
C ASP A 286 -4.93 26.00 -8.71
N GLY A 287 -6.26 26.00 -8.57
CA GLY A 287 -7.00 25.01 -7.77
C GLY A 287 -7.14 23.62 -8.41
N LEU A 288 -6.59 23.41 -9.61
CA LEU A 288 -6.57 22.11 -10.31
C LEU A 288 -5.26 21.32 -10.11
N GLN A 289 -4.21 21.93 -9.53
CA GLN A 289 -2.98 21.23 -9.10
C GLN A 289 -3.12 20.68 -7.68
#